data_AF-M1PB25-F1
#
_entry.id   AF-M1PB25-F1
#
_cell.length_a   1.000
_cell.length_b   1.000
_cell.length_c   1.000
_cell.angle_alpha   90.00
_cell.angle_beta   90.00
_cell.angle_gamma   90.00
#
_symmetry.space_group_name_H-M   'P 1'
#
loop_
_entity.id
_entity.type
_entity.pdbx_description
1 polymer ?
#
loop_
_entity_poly.entity_id
_entity_poly.type
_entity_poly.pdbx_seq_one_letter_code
_entity_poly.pdbx_strand_id
1 'polypeptide(L)'
;MLSTKSFFDLCEFPHTALFDNDKPVWEALNSLKKYMDEHQYPELDAKLIPDGIPLPFPVICHEGHCFPTDGFTVEYGDTTRGKLRVTKGDEELTGAALIMAGAILIGGKIDIAKGVLIEGGALIKSPAIIGDCTEVRQGAYLRGYCLTGKRSVVGHTTEVKHTIFLNDAKAGHFAYLGDSILGRNANLGAGTKFANLKFLGGNVSIRTENGLVDTGRRKFGAILGDEAQTGCNSVTNPGTIIGKGGILMPNTTAPSGYHSPRTIIR
;
A
#
# COMPACT_ATOMS: atom_id res chain seq x y z
N MET A 1 -16.43 11.60 16.76
CA MET A 1 -16.17 10.17 16.47
C MET A 1 -14.96 10.08 15.56
N LEU A 2 -14.09 9.08 15.72
CA LEU A 2 -12.93 8.84 14.83
C LEU A 2 -13.38 8.21 13.50
N SER A 3 -14.32 8.87 12.82
CA SER A 3 -14.98 8.36 11.62
C SER A 3 -14.10 8.49 10.38
N THR A 4 -14.25 7.58 9.42
CA THR A 4 -13.53 7.59 8.13
C THR A 4 -13.46 8.97 7.47
N LYS A 5 -14.59 9.68 7.35
CA LYS A 5 -14.67 11.01 6.70
C LYS A 5 -13.78 12.08 7.35
N SER A 6 -13.44 11.89 8.63
CA SER A 6 -12.55 12.79 9.37
C SER A 6 -11.08 12.63 8.98
N PHE A 7 -10.71 11.48 8.40
CA PHE A 7 -9.33 11.13 8.06
C PHE A 7 -9.07 11.10 6.56
N PHE A 8 -10.07 10.74 5.75
CA PHE A 8 -9.89 10.48 4.32
C PHE A 8 -10.89 11.26 3.47
N ASP A 9 -10.38 11.83 2.39
CA ASP A 9 -11.14 12.17 1.20
C ASP A 9 -11.06 10.98 0.21
N LEU A 10 -12.20 10.34 -0.01
CA LEU A 10 -12.32 9.12 -0.81
C LEU A 10 -12.91 9.37 -2.21
N CYS A 11 -13.18 10.62 -2.60
CA CYS A 11 -13.91 10.92 -3.84
C CYS A 11 -13.28 10.30 -5.10
N GLU A 12 -11.96 10.21 -5.17
CA GLU A 12 -11.24 9.60 -6.29
C GLU A 12 -10.66 8.20 -5.99
N PHE A 13 -11.01 7.60 -4.86
CA PHE A 13 -10.45 6.32 -4.44
C PHE A 13 -11.29 5.15 -5.01
N PRO A 14 -10.72 4.25 -5.84
CA PRO A 14 -11.50 3.22 -6.53
C PRO A 14 -12.22 2.23 -5.59
N HIS A 15 -11.70 2.03 -4.38
CA HIS A 15 -12.21 1.04 -3.42
C HIS A 15 -13.02 1.69 -2.30
N THR A 16 -13.81 2.72 -2.60
CA THR A 16 -14.66 3.42 -1.59
C THR A 16 -15.63 2.49 -0.86
N ALA A 17 -16.09 1.41 -1.51
CA ALA A 17 -16.98 0.41 -0.90
C ALA A 17 -16.38 -0.30 0.34
N LEU A 18 -15.05 -0.26 0.51
CA LEU A 18 -14.37 -0.79 1.70
C LEU A 18 -14.58 0.11 2.94
N PHE A 19 -14.98 1.36 2.72
CA PHE A 19 -15.03 2.40 3.73
C PHE A 19 -16.48 2.82 4.00
N ASP A 20 -16.80 2.98 5.28
CA ASP A 20 -18.05 3.56 5.74
C ASP A 20 -17.73 4.88 6.44
N ASN A 21 -18.32 5.97 5.94
CA ASN A 21 -18.04 7.34 6.37
C ASN A 21 -18.41 7.63 7.82
N ASP A 22 -19.32 6.85 8.40
CA ASP A 22 -19.84 7.05 9.75
C ASP A 22 -19.30 6.02 10.75
N LYS A 23 -18.56 5.00 10.28
CA LYS A 23 -17.87 4.04 11.13
C LYS A 23 -16.46 4.48 11.52
N PRO A 24 -15.90 3.92 12.61
CA PRO A 24 -14.52 4.16 12.97
C PRO A 24 -13.56 3.86 11.81
N VAL A 25 -12.56 4.72 11.64
CA VAL A 25 -11.64 4.69 10.49
C VAL A 25 -10.92 3.35 10.29
N TRP A 26 -10.75 2.55 11.34
CA TRP A 26 -10.12 1.23 11.27
C TRP A 26 -11.05 0.11 10.83
N GLU A 27 -12.36 0.36 10.68
CA GLU A 27 -13.31 -0.66 10.25
C GLU A 27 -12.95 -1.21 8.86
N ALA A 28 -12.38 -0.40 7.98
CA ALA A 28 -11.84 -0.85 6.70
C ALA A 28 -10.83 -2.00 6.84
N LEU A 29 -10.03 -2.02 7.92
CA LEU A 29 -9.12 -3.14 8.21
C LEU A 29 -9.86 -4.41 8.66
N ASN A 30 -11.05 -4.30 9.22
CA ASN A 30 -11.85 -5.47 9.60
C ASN A 30 -12.48 -6.10 8.36
N SER A 31 -12.91 -5.27 7.41
CA SER A 31 -13.57 -5.71 6.17
C SER A 31 -12.61 -6.09 5.04
N LEU A 32 -11.33 -5.66 5.11
CA LEU A 32 -10.35 -5.82 4.02
C LEU A 32 -10.25 -7.25 3.49
N LYS A 33 -10.18 -8.25 4.38
CA LYS A 33 -10.03 -9.65 3.94
C LYS A 33 -11.21 -10.10 3.11
N LYS A 34 -12.43 -9.90 3.63
CA LYS A 34 -13.67 -10.25 2.93
C LYS A 34 -13.76 -9.52 1.59
N TYR A 35 -13.51 -8.21 1.59
CA TYR A 35 -13.52 -7.39 0.38
C TYR A 35 -12.58 -7.94 -0.70
N MET A 36 -11.33 -8.25 -0.34
CA MET A 36 -10.34 -8.78 -1.27
C MET A 36 -10.61 -10.25 -1.65
N ASP A 37 -11.26 -11.05 -0.80
CA ASP A 37 -11.63 -12.42 -1.14
C ASP A 37 -12.79 -12.48 -2.14
N GLU A 38 -13.65 -11.47 -2.15
CA GLU A 38 -14.76 -11.28 -3.07
C GLU A 38 -14.38 -10.51 -4.36
N HIS A 39 -13.16 -9.94 -4.42
CA HIS A 39 -12.63 -9.25 -5.59
C HIS A 39 -12.40 -10.21 -6.76
N GLN A 40 -12.66 -9.74 -7.98
CA GLN A 40 -12.36 -10.49 -9.20
C GLN A 40 -10.92 -10.23 -9.62
N TYR A 41 -10.10 -11.27 -9.62
CA TYR A 41 -8.69 -11.18 -10.02
C TYR A 41 -8.52 -11.63 -11.48
N PRO A 42 -7.66 -10.95 -12.25
CA PRO A 42 -7.25 -11.46 -13.56
C PRO A 42 -6.48 -12.77 -13.41
N GLU A 43 -6.56 -13.64 -14.42
CA GLU A 43 -5.73 -14.84 -14.48
C GLU A 43 -4.30 -14.45 -14.88
N LEU A 44 -3.32 -14.88 -14.09
CA LEU A 44 -1.91 -14.70 -14.42
C LEU A 44 -1.47 -15.82 -15.37
N ASP A 45 -0.81 -15.48 -16.47
CA ASP A 45 -0.23 -16.48 -17.37
C ASP A 45 0.92 -17.22 -16.67
N ALA A 46 0.64 -18.46 -16.23
CA ALA A 46 1.59 -19.28 -15.48
C ALA A 46 2.87 -19.64 -16.25
N LYS A 47 2.90 -19.49 -17.59
CA LYS A 47 4.11 -19.70 -18.40
C LYS A 47 5.04 -18.48 -18.33
N LEU A 48 4.48 -17.28 -18.24
CA LEU A 48 5.23 -16.02 -18.17
C LEU A 48 5.53 -15.60 -16.72
N ILE A 49 4.57 -15.85 -15.82
CA ILE A 49 4.58 -15.47 -14.42
C ILE A 49 4.40 -16.75 -13.59
N PRO A 50 5.46 -17.58 -13.47
CA PRO A 50 5.37 -18.83 -12.72
C PRO A 50 5.21 -18.58 -11.22
N ASP A 51 4.35 -19.38 -10.57
CA ASP A 51 4.04 -19.22 -9.15
C ASP A 51 5.26 -19.43 -8.25
N GLY A 52 5.62 -18.39 -7.50
CA GLY A 52 6.72 -18.41 -6.53
C GLY A 52 8.12 -18.59 -7.10
N ILE A 53 8.28 -18.46 -8.42
CA ILE A 53 9.56 -18.55 -9.10
C ILE A 53 9.96 -17.14 -9.56
N PRO A 54 11.23 -16.70 -9.33
CA PRO A 54 11.71 -15.43 -9.87
C PRO A 54 11.54 -15.37 -11.39
N LEU A 55 10.92 -14.28 -11.88
CA LEU A 55 10.69 -14.11 -13.31
C LEU A 55 12.02 -14.16 -14.09
N PRO A 56 12.19 -15.07 -15.07
CA PRO A 56 13.45 -15.20 -15.80
C PRO A 56 13.71 -14.05 -16.78
N PHE A 57 12.67 -13.32 -17.19
CA PHE A 57 12.70 -12.19 -18.10
C PHE A 57 11.59 -11.19 -17.72
N PRO A 58 11.69 -9.90 -18.14
CA PRO A 58 10.62 -8.94 -17.90
C PRO A 58 9.36 -9.27 -18.71
N VAL A 59 8.19 -8.98 -18.13
CA VAL A 59 6.87 -9.25 -18.70
C VAL A 59 6.08 -7.94 -18.75
N ILE A 60 5.52 -7.63 -19.91
CA ILE A 60 4.55 -6.57 -20.09
C ILE A 60 3.15 -7.16 -19.87
N CYS A 61 2.29 -6.45 -19.14
CA CYS A 61 0.87 -6.78 -19.04
C CYS A 61 0.02 -5.59 -19.51
N HIS A 62 -0.88 -5.82 -20.47
CA HIS A 62 -1.70 -4.80 -21.11
C HIS A 62 -3.04 -5.40 -21.53
N GLU A 63 -4.14 -4.73 -21.18
CA GLU A 63 -5.52 -5.15 -21.53
C GLU A 63 -5.83 -6.64 -21.24
N GLY A 64 -5.42 -7.11 -20.06
CA GLY A 64 -5.69 -8.48 -19.60
C GLY A 64 -4.78 -9.56 -20.21
N HIS A 65 -3.81 -9.17 -21.04
CA HIS A 65 -2.84 -10.08 -21.64
C HIS A 65 -1.44 -9.76 -21.13
N CYS A 66 -0.61 -10.77 -20.95
CA CYS A 66 0.81 -10.58 -20.64
C CYS A 66 1.68 -11.20 -21.74
N PHE A 67 2.83 -10.59 -22.01
CA PHE A 67 3.78 -11.06 -23.03
C PHE A 67 5.22 -10.61 -22.71
N PRO A 68 6.24 -11.30 -23.23
CA PRO A 68 7.64 -10.88 -23.10
C PRO A 68 7.89 -9.49 -23.70
N THR A 69 8.96 -8.81 -23.27
CA THR A 69 9.37 -7.50 -23.80
C THR A 69 10.04 -7.56 -25.18
N ASP A 70 10.19 -8.74 -25.79
CA ASP A 70 10.85 -8.90 -27.09
C ASP A 70 10.19 -8.05 -28.18
N GLY A 71 10.99 -7.19 -28.82
CA GLY A 71 10.50 -6.27 -29.84
C GLY A 71 9.77 -5.03 -29.30
N PHE A 72 9.74 -4.82 -27.98
CA PHE A 72 9.24 -3.60 -27.35
C PHE A 72 10.39 -2.74 -26.80
N THR A 73 10.19 -1.42 -26.80
CA THR A 73 11.04 -0.47 -26.08
C THR A 73 10.33 -0.02 -24.82
N VAL A 74 11.07 0.02 -23.71
CA VAL A 74 10.57 0.48 -22.41
C VAL A 74 11.31 1.75 -22.01
N GLU A 75 10.57 2.83 -21.77
CA GLU A 75 11.07 4.04 -21.13
C GLU A 75 10.50 4.12 -19.71
N TYR A 76 11.35 4.05 -18.69
CA TYR A 76 10.89 3.92 -17.30
C TYR A 76 10.25 5.19 -16.74
N GLY A 77 10.89 6.35 -16.90
CA GLY A 77 10.39 7.63 -16.37
C GLY A 77 10.03 7.62 -14.88
N ASP A 78 9.22 8.59 -14.45
CA ASP A 78 8.53 8.58 -13.15
C ASP A 78 7.17 7.87 -13.31
N THR A 79 7.11 6.59 -12.94
CA THR A 79 5.91 5.75 -13.02
C THR A 79 4.71 6.40 -12.33
N THR A 80 4.90 6.99 -11.16
CA THR A 80 3.82 7.64 -10.41
C THR A 80 3.24 8.86 -11.11
N ARG A 81 3.94 9.40 -12.11
CA ARG A 81 3.47 10.48 -13.00
C ARG A 81 3.04 9.99 -14.38
N GLY A 82 2.85 8.68 -14.56
CA GLY A 82 2.43 8.08 -15.83
C GLY A 82 3.50 8.16 -16.92
N LYS A 83 4.78 8.14 -16.53
CA LYS A 83 5.91 8.22 -17.48
C LYS A 83 6.57 6.88 -17.78
N LEU A 84 6.00 5.77 -17.31
CA LEU A 84 6.34 4.43 -17.81
C LEU A 84 5.70 4.28 -19.19
N ARG A 85 6.51 4.19 -20.24
CA ARG A 85 6.06 4.02 -21.62
C ARG A 85 6.58 2.71 -22.19
N VAL A 86 5.70 2.03 -22.91
CA VAL A 86 6.02 0.80 -23.64
C VAL A 86 5.62 1.01 -25.09
N THR A 87 6.57 0.87 -26.01
CA THR A 87 6.33 1.09 -27.44
C THR A 87 6.73 -0.11 -28.28
N LYS A 88 6.05 -0.32 -29.41
CA LYS A 88 6.40 -1.32 -30.43
C LYS A 88 6.46 -0.62 -31.78
N GLY A 89 7.65 -0.37 -32.28
CA GLY A 89 7.83 0.55 -33.41
C GLY A 89 7.34 1.95 -33.02
N ASP A 90 6.38 2.49 -33.76
CA ASP A 90 5.80 3.82 -33.52
C ASP A 90 4.54 3.81 -32.63
N GLU A 91 4.05 2.64 -32.22
CA GLU A 91 2.83 2.50 -31.41
C GLU A 91 3.14 2.45 -29.91
N GLU A 92 2.45 3.28 -29.11
CA GLU A 92 2.53 3.25 -27.64
C GLU A 92 1.39 2.44 -27.03
N LEU A 93 1.75 1.43 -26.23
CA LEU A 93 0.80 0.64 -25.45
C LEU A 93 0.45 1.40 -24.18
N THR A 94 -0.47 2.36 -24.31
CA THR A 94 -0.84 3.29 -23.23
C THR A 94 -1.40 2.54 -22.02
N GLY A 95 -0.73 2.66 -20.86
CA GLY A 95 -1.14 1.99 -19.63
C GLY A 95 -0.68 0.54 -19.52
N ALA A 96 0.24 0.08 -20.38
CA ALA A 96 0.97 -1.16 -20.15
C ALA A 96 1.69 -1.14 -18.79
N ALA A 97 1.51 -2.19 -18.01
CA ALA A 97 2.27 -2.46 -16.80
C ALA A 97 3.52 -3.28 -17.13
N LEU A 98 4.56 -3.16 -16.31
CA LEU A 98 5.82 -3.88 -16.45
C LEU A 98 6.18 -4.61 -15.17
N ILE A 99 6.42 -5.91 -15.28
CA ILE A 99 6.99 -6.74 -14.22
C ILE A 99 8.41 -7.10 -14.63
N MET A 100 9.40 -6.58 -13.91
CA MET A 100 10.81 -6.80 -14.25
C MET A 100 11.27 -8.22 -13.88
N ALA A 101 12.29 -8.70 -14.60
CA ALA A 101 12.98 -9.94 -14.27
C ALA A 101 13.42 -9.97 -12.79
N GLY A 102 13.30 -11.13 -12.17
CA GLY A 102 13.64 -11.37 -10.76
C GLY A 102 12.54 -11.00 -9.76
N ALA A 103 11.44 -10.36 -10.17
CA ALA A 103 10.26 -10.24 -9.31
C ALA A 103 9.66 -11.63 -9.03
N ILE A 104 9.02 -11.81 -7.86
CA ILE A 104 8.41 -13.08 -7.43
C ILE A 104 6.98 -12.82 -7.02
N LEU A 105 6.03 -13.47 -7.69
CA LEU A 105 4.60 -13.40 -7.39
C LEU A 105 4.14 -14.77 -6.86
N ILE A 106 3.40 -14.80 -5.75
CA ILE A 106 2.93 -16.04 -5.10
C ILE A 106 1.40 -16.04 -4.99
N GLY A 107 0.77 -17.02 -5.65
CA GLY A 107 -0.65 -17.30 -5.72
C GLY A 107 -1.41 -16.45 -6.75
N GLY A 108 -2.57 -16.94 -7.19
CA GLY A 108 -3.32 -16.34 -8.31
C GLY A 108 -4.19 -15.13 -7.99
N LYS A 109 -4.31 -14.71 -6.72
CA LYS A 109 -5.10 -13.52 -6.33
C LYS A 109 -4.22 -12.26 -6.32
N ILE A 110 -3.69 -11.87 -7.47
CA ILE A 110 -2.86 -10.66 -7.63
C ILE A 110 -3.40 -9.84 -8.80
N ASP A 111 -3.84 -8.63 -8.53
CA ASP A 111 -4.36 -7.70 -9.53
C ASP A 111 -3.35 -6.56 -9.75
N ILE A 112 -2.95 -6.35 -11.00
CA ILE A 112 -1.94 -5.39 -11.43
C ILE A 112 -2.60 -4.44 -12.41
N ALA A 113 -2.85 -3.22 -11.96
CA ALA A 113 -3.55 -2.23 -12.76
C ALA A 113 -2.63 -1.51 -13.77
N LYS A 114 -3.16 -0.51 -14.46
CA LYS A 114 -2.51 0.10 -15.63
C LYS A 114 -1.26 0.87 -15.24
N GLY A 115 -0.21 0.80 -16.04
CA GLY A 115 1.02 1.57 -15.84
C GLY A 115 1.79 1.24 -14.56
N VAL A 116 1.50 0.11 -13.91
CA VAL A 116 2.23 -0.34 -12.73
C VAL A 116 3.64 -0.78 -13.12
N LEU A 117 4.63 -0.42 -12.29
CA LEU A 117 5.99 -0.96 -12.38
C LEU A 117 6.28 -1.83 -11.16
N ILE A 118 6.65 -3.09 -11.40
CA ILE A 118 7.17 -3.99 -10.38
C ILE A 118 8.64 -4.25 -10.70
N GLU A 119 9.53 -3.76 -9.85
CA GLU A 119 10.97 -3.92 -10.01
C GLU A 119 11.44 -5.33 -9.62
N GLY A 120 12.59 -5.72 -10.16
CA GLY A 120 13.20 -7.01 -9.87
C GLY A 120 13.48 -7.19 -8.38
N GLY A 121 13.26 -8.40 -7.87
CA GLY A 121 13.45 -8.74 -6.45
C GLY A 121 12.31 -8.30 -5.52
N ALA A 122 11.27 -7.63 -6.01
CA ALA A 122 10.03 -7.50 -5.26
C ALA A 122 9.37 -8.87 -5.05
N LEU A 123 8.85 -9.11 -3.85
CA LEU A 123 8.10 -10.33 -3.50
C LEU A 123 6.66 -9.95 -3.15
N ILE A 124 5.70 -10.43 -3.94
CA ILE A 124 4.27 -10.14 -3.76
C ILE A 124 3.53 -11.45 -3.49
N LYS A 125 2.95 -11.56 -2.30
CA LYS A 125 2.09 -12.69 -1.93
C LYS A 125 0.63 -12.29 -1.96
N SER A 126 -0.16 -13.12 -2.62
CA SER A 126 -1.62 -13.01 -2.63
C SER A 126 -2.25 -13.00 -1.23
N PRO A 127 -3.44 -12.39 -1.07
CA PRO A 127 -4.07 -11.47 -2.03
C PRO A 127 -3.39 -10.10 -2.09
N ALA A 128 -3.27 -9.53 -3.30
CA ALA A 128 -2.74 -8.19 -3.52
C ALA A 128 -3.49 -7.46 -4.64
N ILE A 129 -3.86 -6.19 -4.42
CA ILE A 129 -4.45 -5.30 -5.44
C ILE A 129 -3.54 -4.08 -5.58
N ILE A 130 -2.99 -3.88 -6.78
CA ILE A 130 -2.00 -2.84 -7.07
C ILE A 130 -2.60 -1.82 -8.03
N GLY A 131 -2.92 -0.63 -7.53
CA GLY A 131 -3.64 0.40 -8.29
C GLY A 131 -2.78 1.12 -9.34
N ASP A 132 -3.44 1.81 -10.28
CA ASP A 132 -2.81 2.42 -11.46
C ASP A 132 -1.56 3.24 -11.16
N CYS A 133 -0.53 3.12 -12.01
CA CYS A 133 0.71 3.89 -11.91
C CYS A 133 1.44 3.74 -10.56
N THR A 134 1.20 2.65 -9.84
CA THR A 134 1.92 2.32 -8.61
C THR A 134 3.30 1.74 -8.93
N GLU A 135 4.26 2.07 -8.07
CA GLU A 135 5.62 1.55 -8.15
C GLU A 135 5.87 0.60 -6.97
N VAL A 136 6.21 -0.65 -7.27
CA VAL A 136 6.67 -1.64 -6.30
C VAL A 136 8.15 -1.87 -6.53
N ARG A 137 8.98 -1.32 -5.65
CA ARG A 137 10.43 -1.24 -5.85
C ARG A 137 11.18 -2.49 -5.42
N GLN A 138 12.45 -2.55 -5.79
CA GLN A 138 13.36 -3.65 -5.53
C GLN A 138 13.37 -4.02 -4.04
N GLY A 139 13.11 -5.29 -3.75
CA GLY A 139 13.10 -5.85 -2.40
C GLY A 139 11.86 -5.52 -1.57
N ALA A 140 10.86 -4.82 -2.13
CA ALA A 140 9.56 -4.67 -1.47
C ALA A 140 8.95 -6.04 -1.18
N TYR A 141 8.30 -6.19 -0.02
CA TYR A 141 7.65 -7.44 0.38
C TYR A 141 6.19 -7.18 0.77
N LEU A 142 5.26 -7.57 -0.10
CA LEU A 142 3.83 -7.44 0.13
C LEU A 142 3.24 -8.79 0.53
N ARG A 143 2.44 -8.83 1.60
CA ARG A 143 1.80 -10.09 2.04
C ARG A 143 0.50 -9.90 2.81
N GLY A 144 -0.33 -10.94 2.83
CA GLY A 144 -1.46 -11.02 3.74
C GLY A 144 -2.43 -9.85 3.61
N TYR A 145 -3.00 -9.69 2.40
CA TYR A 145 -4.04 -8.71 2.04
C TYR A 145 -3.50 -7.27 1.93
N CYS A 146 -2.82 -6.96 0.83
CA CYS A 146 -2.33 -5.61 0.55
C CYS A 146 -3.14 -4.95 -0.56
N LEU A 147 -3.58 -3.71 -0.33
CA LEU A 147 -4.32 -2.93 -1.32
C LEU A 147 -3.67 -1.57 -1.47
N THR A 148 -3.44 -1.16 -2.72
CA THR A 148 -2.96 0.19 -3.03
C THR A 148 -3.89 0.92 -3.99
N GLY A 149 -4.13 2.20 -3.72
CA GLY A 149 -4.74 3.13 -4.66
C GLY A 149 -3.76 3.53 -5.76
N LYS A 150 -4.18 4.46 -6.62
CA LYS A 150 -3.36 4.92 -7.75
C LYS A 150 -2.11 5.68 -7.28
N ARG A 151 -1.02 5.58 -8.04
CA ARG A 151 0.24 6.34 -7.88
C ARG A 151 0.89 6.15 -6.51
N SER A 152 0.67 4.99 -5.90
CA SER A 152 1.30 4.65 -4.62
C SER A 152 2.76 4.24 -4.83
N VAL A 153 3.54 4.24 -3.75
CA VAL A 153 4.91 3.68 -3.77
C VAL A 153 5.07 2.70 -2.62
N VAL A 154 5.30 1.42 -2.96
CA VAL A 154 5.83 0.43 -2.01
C VAL A 154 7.30 0.26 -2.31
N GLY A 155 8.11 0.88 -1.46
CA GLY A 155 9.49 1.18 -1.79
C GLY A 155 10.52 0.11 -1.44
N HIS A 156 11.78 0.48 -1.63
CA HIS A 156 12.91 -0.44 -1.47
C HIS A 156 12.95 -1.06 -0.08
N THR A 157 12.96 -2.39 -0.01
CA THR A 157 12.95 -3.18 1.24
C THR A 157 11.86 -2.77 2.24
N THR A 158 10.75 -2.21 1.73
CA THR A 158 9.56 -1.95 2.53
C THR A 158 8.73 -3.23 2.63
N GLU A 159 8.46 -3.67 3.86
CA GLU A 159 7.51 -4.76 4.13
C GLU A 159 6.12 -4.18 4.41
N VAL A 160 5.13 -4.64 3.66
CA VAL A 160 3.73 -4.31 3.82
C VAL A 160 2.93 -5.58 4.10
N LYS A 161 2.12 -5.52 5.16
CA LYS A 161 1.24 -6.61 5.56
C LYS A 161 -0.12 -6.08 5.97
N HIS A 162 -1.20 -6.62 5.39
CA HIS A 162 -2.57 -6.29 5.79
C HIS A 162 -2.79 -4.77 5.86
N THR A 163 -2.53 -4.06 4.76
CA THR A 163 -2.44 -2.59 4.75
C THR A 163 -3.11 -2.02 3.51
N ILE A 164 -3.77 -0.88 3.71
CA ILE A 164 -4.45 -0.12 2.67
C ILE A 164 -3.68 1.17 2.42
N PHE A 165 -3.26 1.39 1.18
CA PHE A 165 -2.72 2.67 0.72
C PHE A 165 -3.85 3.36 -0.04
N LEU A 166 -4.22 4.57 0.36
CA LEU A 166 -5.04 5.45 -0.46
C LEU A 166 -4.17 6.03 -1.59
N ASN A 167 -4.80 6.75 -2.51
CA ASN A 167 -4.12 7.33 -3.67
C ASN A 167 -2.90 8.16 -3.26
N ASP A 168 -1.81 8.05 -4.02
CA ASP A 168 -0.57 8.81 -3.85
C ASP A 168 0.20 8.55 -2.54
N ALA A 169 -0.19 7.54 -1.75
CA ALA A 169 0.49 7.20 -0.50
C ALA A 169 1.84 6.50 -0.75
N LYS A 170 2.85 6.83 0.06
CA LYS A 170 4.24 6.44 -0.18
C LYS A 170 4.90 5.87 1.08
N ALA A 171 5.38 4.64 0.97
CA ALA A 171 6.29 4.00 1.91
C ALA A 171 7.60 3.67 1.19
N GLY A 172 8.34 4.72 0.83
CA GLY A 172 9.37 4.66 -0.22
C GLY A 172 10.66 3.90 0.13
N HIS A 173 10.99 3.73 1.42
CA HIS A 173 12.30 3.21 1.82
C HIS A 173 12.28 2.55 3.22
N PHE A 174 12.76 1.30 3.31
CA PHE A 174 13.11 0.61 4.56
C PHE A 174 12.00 0.61 5.64
N ALA A 175 10.74 0.55 5.23
CA ALA A 175 9.61 0.69 6.15
C ALA A 175 8.95 -0.65 6.51
N TYR A 176 8.30 -0.72 7.67
CA TYR A 176 7.41 -1.82 8.03
C TYR A 176 6.01 -1.29 8.32
N LEU A 177 5.01 -1.82 7.62
CA LEU A 177 3.60 -1.48 7.76
C LEU A 177 2.80 -2.76 7.96
N GLY A 178 2.26 -2.96 9.15
CA GLY A 178 1.38 -4.07 9.48
C GLY A 178 0.03 -3.58 9.97
N ASP A 179 -1.07 -4.10 9.44
CA ASP A 179 -2.42 -3.81 9.95
C ASP A 179 -2.72 -2.29 10.00
N SER A 180 -2.49 -1.59 8.87
CA SER A 180 -2.40 -0.12 8.82
C SER A 180 -3.16 0.50 7.63
N ILE A 181 -3.42 1.80 7.70
CA ILE A 181 -3.99 2.59 6.58
C ILE A 181 -3.13 3.84 6.36
N LEU A 182 -2.71 4.08 5.13
CA LEU A 182 -2.09 5.33 4.71
C LEU A 182 -3.07 6.17 3.89
N GLY A 183 -3.38 7.37 4.36
CA GLY A 183 -4.26 8.33 3.70
C GLY A 183 -3.69 8.88 2.39
N ARG A 184 -4.51 9.62 1.65
CA ARG A 184 -4.13 10.20 0.36
C ARG A 184 -2.90 11.09 0.55
N ASN A 185 -1.89 10.98 -0.32
CA ASN A 185 -0.62 11.73 -0.21
C ASN A 185 0.12 11.55 1.12
N ALA A 186 -0.18 10.52 1.93
CA ALA A 186 0.62 10.24 3.12
C ALA A 186 2.03 9.78 2.71
N ASN A 187 3.06 10.29 3.37
CA ASN A 187 4.45 10.00 3.02
C ASN A 187 5.27 9.56 4.22
N LEU A 188 5.87 8.38 4.14
CA LEU A 188 6.72 7.87 5.19
C LEU A 188 8.19 8.21 4.93
N GLY A 189 8.83 8.81 5.94
CA GLY A 189 10.28 8.96 5.99
C GLY A 189 10.97 7.60 5.99
N ALA A 190 12.16 7.54 5.42
CA ALA A 190 12.93 6.31 5.31
C ALA A 190 13.11 5.65 6.69
N GLY A 191 12.89 4.34 6.78
CA GLY A 191 13.05 3.63 8.05
C GLY A 191 11.86 3.75 9.02
N THR A 192 10.71 4.30 8.60
CA THR A 192 9.51 4.37 9.45
C THR A 192 8.97 2.97 9.78
N LYS A 193 8.61 2.73 11.04
CA LYS A 193 8.10 1.42 11.50
C LYS A 193 6.78 1.56 12.24
N PHE A 194 5.77 0.84 11.78
CA PHE A 194 4.49 0.73 12.49
C PHE A 194 4.45 -0.54 13.32
N ALA A 195 4.71 -0.43 14.62
CA ALA A 195 4.50 -1.56 15.52
C ALA A 195 3.01 -1.90 15.55
N ASN A 196 2.66 -3.18 15.33
CA ASN A 196 1.26 -3.61 15.22
C ASN A 196 0.81 -4.60 16.31
N LEU A 197 1.66 -4.91 17.29
CA LEU A 197 1.35 -5.86 18.36
C LEU A 197 1.76 -5.28 19.70
N LYS A 198 0.82 -5.27 20.66
CA LYS A 198 1.12 -4.91 22.06
C LYS A 198 1.92 -6.03 22.73
N PHE A 199 2.83 -5.65 23.63
CA PHE A 199 3.50 -6.59 24.53
C PHE A 199 2.49 -7.36 25.40
N LEU A 200 1.53 -6.64 25.98
CA LEU A 200 0.47 -7.24 26.78
C LEU A 200 -0.63 -7.86 25.90
N GLY A 201 -1.34 -8.82 26.47
CA GLY A 201 -2.47 -9.50 25.82
C GLY A 201 -3.64 -8.59 25.45
N GLY A 202 -4.62 -9.15 24.75
CA GLY A 202 -5.86 -8.48 24.37
C GLY A 202 -5.76 -7.54 23.17
N ASN A 203 -6.90 -6.95 22.83
CA ASN A 203 -7.07 -6.07 21.67
C ASN A 203 -6.37 -4.73 21.84
N VAL A 204 -5.97 -4.11 20.74
CA VAL A 204 -5.49 -2.72 20.72
C VAL A 204 -6.68 -1.80 20.98
N SER A 205 -6.51 -0.84 21.88
CA SER A 205 -7.51 0.17 22.19
C SER A 205 -6.94 1.55 21.90
N ILE A 206 -7.75 2.44 21.34
CA ILE A 206 -7.37 3.80 20.97
C ILE A 206 -7.74 4.74 22.10
N ARG A 207 -6.76 5.49 22.61
CA ARG A 207 -7.02 6.59 23.54
C ARG A 207 -7.58 7.79 22.78
N THR A 208 -8.73 8.28 23.23
CA THR A 208 -9.42 9.47 22.72
C THR A 208 -9.72 10.43 23.87
N GLU A 209 -10.16 11.65 23.55
CA GLU A 209 -10.64 12.62 24.55
C GLU A 209 -11.82 12.07 25.38
N ASN A 210 -12.63 11.19 24.79
CA ASN A 210 -13.78 10.57 25.43
C ASN A 210 -13.46 9.23 26.11
N GLY A 211 -12.18 8.89 26.27
CA GLY A 211 -11.72 7.64 26.88
C GLY A 211 -11.17 6.62 25.87
N LEU A 212 -11.06 5.37 26.31
CA LEU A 212 -10.50 4.26 25.53
C LEU A 212 -11.58 3.60 24.67
N VAL A 213 -11.27 3.39 23.39
CA VAL A 213 -12.13 2.68 22.44
C VAL A 213 -11.47 1.38 22.02
N ASP A 214 -12.11 0.23 22.27
CA ASP A 214 -11.60 -1.05 21.76
C ASP A 214 -11.78 -1.13 20.24
N THR A 215 -10.71 -1.52 19.54
CA THR A 215 -10.74 -1.71 18.08
C THR A 215 -11.29 -3.08 17.68
N GLY A 216 -11.36 -4.03 18.63
CA GLY A 216 -11.66 -5.43 18.35
C GLY A 216 -10.49 -6.21 17.73
N ARG A 217 -9.32 -5.57 17.54
CA ARG A 217 -8.18 -6.15 16.83
C ARG A 217 -7.03 -6.49 17.76
N ARG A 218 -6.55 -7.74 17.69
CA ARG A 218 -5.28 -8.12 18.35
C ARG A 218 -4.06 -7.44 17.73
N LYS A 219 -4.09 -7.21 16.42
CA LYS A 219 -3.05 -6.50 15.68
C LYS A 219 -3.59 -5.24 15.00
N PHE A 220 -2.93 -4.13 15.25
CA PHE A 220 -3.27 -2.81 14.72
C PHE A 220 -1.99 -1.99 14.70
N GLY A 221 -1.52 -1.58 13.52
CA GLY A 221 -0.36 -0.72 13.35
C GLY A 221 -0.72 0.74 13.56
N ALA A 222 -0.78 1.49 12.46
CA ALA A 222 -1.13 2.90 12.47
C ALA A 222 -2.12 3.26 11.36
N ILE A 223 -2.84 4.36 11.59
CA ILE A 223 -3.67 5.01 10.59
C ILE A 223 -3.17 6.43 10.42
N LEU A 224 -2.77 6.78 9.20
CA LEU A 224 -2.33 8.12 8.84
C LEU A 224 -3.43 8.74 7.99
N GLY A 225 -3.99 9.86 8.42
CA GLY A 225 -4.93 10.65 7.63
C GLY A 225 -4.27 11.22 6.37
N ASP A 226 -5.09 11.80 5.49
CA ASP A 226 -4.59 12.42 4.26
C ASP A 226 -3.48 13.45 4.57
N GLU A 227 -2.45 13.44 3.73
CA GLU A 227 -1.31 14.36 3.77
C GLU A 227 -0.46 14.25 5.05
N ALA A 228 -0.70 13.25 5.90
CA ALA A 228 0.13 13.00 7.07
C ALA A 228 1.52 12.48 6.67
N GLN A 229 2.54 12.91 7.41
CA GLN A 229 3.93 12.60 7.10
C GLN A 229 4.65 12.05 8.32
N THR A 230 5.61 11.17 8.08
CA THR A 230 6.54 10.74 9.10
C THR A 230 7.97 11.09 8.72
N GLY A 231 8.78 11.44 9.69
CA GLY A 231 10.21 11.65 9.53
C GLY A 231 10.98 10.34 9.49
N CYS A 232 12.22 10.40 9.02
CA CYS A 232 13.08 9.23 8.94
C CYS A 232 13.27 8.56 10.31
N ASN A 233 13.32 7.23 10.32
CA ASN A 233 13.49 6.39 11.51
C ASN A 233 12.46 6.64 12.64
N SER A 234 11.31 7.21 12.31
CA SER A 234 10.22 7.34 13.27
C SER A 234 9.52 5.99 13.51
N VAL A 235 8.87 5.89 14.66
CA VAL A 235 8.15 4.67 15.07
C VAL A 235 6.77 5.05 15.54
N THR A 236 5.76 4.25 15.23
CA THR A 236 4.44 4.36 15.87
C THR A 236 4.20 3.17 16.79
N ASN A 237 3.67 3.42 17.98
CA ASN A 237 3.13 2.36 18.81
C ASN A 237 1.85 1.77 18.18
N PRO A 238 1.46 0.53 18.54
CA PRO A 238 0.20 -0.06 18.09
C PRO A 238 -1.00 0.83 18.43
N GLY A 239 -1.88 1.08 17.46
CA GLY A 239 -3.06 1.92 17.68
C GLY A 239 -2.78 3.43 17.57
N THR A 240 -1.70 3.83 16.92
CA THR A 240 -1.45 5.25 16.63
C THR A 240 -2.31 5.71 15.47
N ILE A 241 -3.11 6.75 15.66
CA ILE A 241 -3.94 7.36 14.62
C ILE A 241 -3.54 8.82 14.48
N ILE A 242 -2.98 9.21 13.34
CA ILE A 242 -2.54 10.57 13.04
C ILE A 242 -3.58 11.22 12.13
N GLY A 243 -4.14 12.36 12.54
CA GLY A 243 -5.11 13.12 11.73
C GLY A 243 -4.51 13.73 10.46
N LYS A 244 -5.38 14.30 9.61
CA LYS A 244 -4.99 14.91 8.33
C LYS A 244 -3.86 15.93 8.49
N GLY A 245 -2.83 15.86 7.66
CA GLY A 245 -1.67 16.74 7.67
C GLY A 245 -0.82 16.68 8.94
N GLY A 246 -0.99 15.68 9.80
CA GLY A 246 -0.16 15.50 10.98
C GLY A 246 1.27 15.09 10.60
N ILE A 247 2.25 15.48 11.43
CA ILE A 247 3.67 15.23 11.19
C ILE A 247 4.25 14.50 12.39
N LEU A 248 4.79 13.31 12.18
CA LEU A 248 5.64 12.62 13.15
C LEU A 248 7.10 12.96 12.86
N MET A 249 7.81 13.57 13.80
CA MET A 249 9.18 14.02 13.57
C MET A 249 10.18 12.85 13.40
N PRO A 250 11.34 13.09 12.74
CA PRO A 250 12.38 12.08 12.60
C PRO A 250 12.88 11.57 13.97
N ASN A 251 13.16 10.27 14.05
CA ASN A 251 13.59 9.58 15.27
C ASN A 251 12.61 9.66 16.47
N THR A 252 11.37 10.09 16.25
CA THR A 252 10.34 10.16 17.29
C THR A 252 9.51 8.87 17.35
N THR A 253 9.12 8.47 18.56
CA THR A 253 8.09 7.44 18.77
C THR A 253 6.73 8.07 19.06
N ALA A 254 5.76 7.88 18.16
CA ALA A 254 4.39 8.30 18.41
C ALA A 254 3.72 7.41 19.49
N PRO A 255 3.11 8.00 20.53
CA PRO A 255 2.34 7.22 21.49
C PRO A 255 1.04 6.71 20.86
N SER A 256 0.55 5.59 21.38
CA SER A 256 -0.74 5.02 20.99
C SER A 256 -1.89 6.00 21.28
N GLY A 257 -2.89 6.03 20.42
CA GLY A 257 -4.03 6.94 20.53
C GLY A 257 -4.20 7.85 19.32
N TYR A 258 -5.20 8.71 19.42
CA TYR A 258 -5.51 9.70 18.40
C TYR A 258 -4.71 10.98 18.58
N HIS A 259 -4.07 11.43 17.49
CA HIS A 259 -3.38 12.70 17.35
C HIS A 259 -4.16 13.57 16.36
N SER A 260 -4.57 14.76 16.79
CA SER A 260 -5.45 15.62 16.01
C SER A 260 -4.80 16.11 14.70
N PRO A 261 -5.60 16.52 13.69
CA PRO A 261 -5.10 17.03 12.42
C PRO A 261 -4.04 18.12 12.59
N ARG A 262 -3.03 18.11 11.73
CA ARG A 262 -1.91 19.07 11.70
C ARG A 262 -1.08 19.14 12.99
N THR A 263 -1.21 18.15 13.87
CA THR A 263 -0.33 18.02 15.04
C THR A 263 1.08 17.65 14.61
N ILE A 264 2.07 18.24 15.28
CA ILE A 264 3.47 17.82 15.19
C ILE A 264 3.80 16.98 16.42
N ILE A 265 4.08 15.70 16.23
CA ILE A 265 4.46 14.75 17.28
C ILE A 265 5.99 14.75 17.34
N ARG A 266 6.56 15.07 18.51
CA ARG A 266 8.01 15.22 18.75
C ARG A 266 8.50 14.24 19.80
#